data_AF-A0A2X3CFP4-F1
#
_entry.id   AF-A0A2X3CFP4-F1
#
_cell.length_a   1.000
_cell.length_b   1.000
_cell.length_c   1.000
_cell.angle_alpha   90.00
_cell.angle_beta   90.00
_cell.angle_gamma   90.00
#
_symmetry.space_group_name_H-M   'P 1'
#
loop_
_entity.id
_entity.type
_entity.pdbx_description
1 polymer ?
#
loop_
_entity_poly.entity_id
_entity_poly.type
_entity_poly.pdbx_seq_one_letter_code
_entity_poly.pdbx_strand_id
1 'polypeptide(L)'
;MSKNKKAIIVGAGIGGLATAVRLLINNFEVDIFEKNSKIGGKVNLIEYKDFKIDSSASIFMLPKPYLEVFKYAKKDPKDYIELVELNTLYKVFNDEGDSFNIYSDFLKTTESLEKVFNDESSNYYKYISDSYRRYLLVKKYFLNRSFFTLNYWRYFKSLPELIKIHPFKNCYKTIEEYISNEYLKTLLAFQCMYIGESPLKSSNVFNLIPSTTQIYGLYYIKGGMYSYVKALEKLILELGGKIHLNSNVTNIIMEKNVAIGAKINHENIFSDLIVCNSDFTYTIQNVLPRSTFKNKISRRKQNNLSFSCSTFILHLFLKKKYKNLHVHNIVLNLNKKEVLLAPFIDGPLPKEYILYLLPKLNRYFINSSGL
;
A
#
# COMPACT_ATOMS: atom_id res chain seq x y z
N MET A 1 -13.74 28.62 28.07
CA MET A 1 -13.08 27.50 27.36
C MET A 1 -13.50 27.56 25.91
N SER A 2 -12.57 27.67 24.96
CA SER A 2 -12.93 27.59 23.54
C SER A 2 -13.55 26.22 23.26
N LYS A 3 -14.75 26.18 22.70
CA LYS A 3 -15.42 24.93 22.31
C LYS A 3 -14.49 24.15 21.37
N ASN A 4 -14.15 22.91 21.70
CA ASN A 4 -13.35 22.07 20.82
C ASN A 4 -14.08 21.91 19.49
N LYS A 5 -13.34 22.00 18.38
CA LYS A 5 -13.91 21.78 17.05
C LYS A 5 -14.25 20.31 16.87
N LYS A 6 -15.38 20.01 16.25
CA LYS A 6 -15.82 18.65 15.95
C LYS A 6 -15.39 18.23 14.56
N ALA A 7 -14.85 17.03 14.43
CA ALA A 7 -14.50 16.42 13.16
C ALA A 7 -15.18 15.07 12.99
N ILE A 8 -15.80 14.89 11.83
CA ILE A 8 -16.35 13.60 11.39
C ILE A 8 -15.37 12.96 10.40
N ILE A 9 -15.07 11.67 10.61
CA ILE A 9 -14.29 10.86 9.66
C ILE A 9 -15.20 9.78 9.08
N VAL A 10 -15.35 9.79 7.76
CA VAL A 10 -16.16 8.81 7.02
C VAL A 10 -15.28 7.65 6.57
N GLY A 11 -15.43 6.49 7.22
CA GLY A 11 -14.73 5.24 6.94
C GLY A 11 -13.49 5.02 7.82
N ALA A 12 -13.45 3.87 8.50
CA ALA A 12 -12.40 3.48 9.44
C ALA A 12 -11.29 2.63 8.79
N GLY A 13 -10.91 2.96 7.55
CA GLY A 13 -9.68 2.46 6.93
C GLY A 13 -8.43 3.13 7.53
N ILE A 14 -7.24 2.60 7.24
CA ILE A 14 -5.96 3.10 7.80
C ILE A 14 -5.80 4.62 7.63
N GLY A 15 -6.14 5.18 6.47
CA GLY A 15 -6.05 6.62 6.22
C GLY A 15 -6.93 7.44 7.16
N GLY A 16 -8.18 7.01 7.39
CA GLY A 16 -9.12 7.64 8.31
C GLY A 16 -8.66 7.52 9.76
N LEU A 17 -8.22 6.33 10.18
CA LEU A 17 -7.71 6.10 11.53
C LEU A 17 -6.44 6.93 11.81
N ALA A 18 -5.48 6.97 10.89
CA ALA A 18 -4.28 7.80 11.04
C ALA A 18 -4.62 9.30 11.07
N THR A 19 -5.61 9.74 10.27
CA THR A 19 -6.10 11.11 10.30
C THR A 19 -6.78 11.45 11.63
N ALA A 20 -7.55 10.52 12.19
CA ALA A 20 -8.20 10.67 13.49
C ALA A 20 -7.19 10.97 14.59
N VAL A 21 -6.10 10.19 14.66
CA VAL A 21 -5.02 10.42 15.62
C VAL A 21 -4.47 11.84 15.50
N ARG A 22 -4.20 12.30 14.27
CA ARG A 22 -3.67 13.65 14.04
C ARG A 22 -4.67 14.72 14.47
N LEU A 23 -5.96 14.57 14.18
CA LEU A 23 -7.00 15.53 14.57
C LEU A 23 -7.20 15.57 16.09
N LEU A 24 -7.21 14.42 16.77
CA LEU A 24 -7.30 14.33 18.24
C LEU A 24 -6.13 15.07 18.91
N ILE A 25 -4.90 14.87 18.43
CA ILE A 25 -3.71 15.59 18.93
C ILE A 25 -3.78 17.10 18.67
N ASN A 26 -4.54 17.53 17.66
CA ASN A 26 -4.79 18.94 17.36
C ASN A 26 -6.09 19.46 18.01
N ASN A 27 -6.54 18.84 19.12
CA ASN A 27 -7.67 19.27 19.95
C ASN A 27 -9.04 19.28 19.24
N PHE A 28 -9.24 18.41 18.25
CA PHE A 28 -10.57 18.12 17.72
C PHE A 28 -11.26 17.04 18.55
N GLU A 29 -12.56 17.18 18.75
CA GLU A 29 -13.44 16.05 19.09
C GLU A 29 -13.68 15.23 17.82
N VAL A 30 -13.31 13.95 17.82
CA VAL A 30 -13.33 13.12 16.60
C VAL A 30 -14.31 11.95 16.74
N ASP A 31 -15.26 11.89 15.82
CA ASP A 31 -16.16 10.76 15.62
C ASP A 31 -15.87 10.10 14.26
N ILE A 32 -15.55 8.80 14.28
CA ILE A 32 -15.31 7.99 13.09
C ILE A 32 -16.54 7.13 12.83
N PHE A 33 -17.11 7.18 11.63
CA PHE A 33 -18.26 6.38 11.24
C PHE A 33 -17.86 5.36 10.18
N GLU A 34 -18.04 4.07 10.49
CA GLU A 34 -17.73 2.94 9.63
C GLU A 34 -19.01 2.19 9.30
N LYS A 35 -19.26 1.97 8.00
CA LYS A 35 -20.48 1.28 7.55
C LYS A 35 -20.50 -0.20 7.91
N ASN A 36 -19.33 -0.82 8.08
CA ASN A 36 -19.20 -2.25 8.37
C ASN A 36 -19.18 -2.51 9.89
N SER A 37 -19.27 -3.80 10.26
CA SER A 37 -19.15 -4.27 11.64
C SER A 37 -17.71 -4.36 12.15
N LYS A 38 -16.72 -4.07 11.30
CA LYS A 38 -15.29 -4.06 11.63
C LYS A 38 -14.60 -2.87 10.96
N ILE A 39 -13.63 -2.29 11.66
CA ILE A 39 -12.70 -1.30 11.10
C ILE A 39 -11.62 -1.96 10.23
N GLY A 40 -10.83 -1.15 9.53
CA GLY A 40 -9.64 -1.55 8.77
C GLY A 40 -9.78 -1.44 7.25
N GLY A 41 -11.02 -1.38 6.75
CA GLY A 41 -11.29 -1.29 5.32
C GLY A 41 -10.70 -2.50 4.56
N LYS A 42 -9.78 -2.25 3.63
CA LYS A 42 -9.07 -3.31 2.88
C LYS A 42 -8.12 -4.13 3.76
N VAL A 43 -7.57 -3.53 4.82
CA VAL A 43 -6.72 -4.24 5.78
C VAL A 43 -7.63 -4.86 6.83
N ASN A 44 -8.07 -6.09 6.57
CA ASN A 44 -9.03 -6.80 7.41
C ASN A 44 -8.57 -8.22 7.69
N LEU A 45 -9.35 -8.92 8.50
CA LEU A 45 -9.03 -10.25 9.00
C LEU A 45 -10.17 -11.22 8.67
N ILE A 46 -9.81 -12.34 8.06
CA ILE A 46 -10.69 -13.49 7.89
C ILE A 46 -10.37 -14.49 8.99
N GLU A 47 -11.39 -14.93 9.70
CA GLU A 47 -11.30 -15.88 10.80
C GLU A 47 -12.09 -17.13 10.43
N TYR A 48 -11.46 -18.30 10.55
CA TYR A 48 -12.09 -19.58 10.29
C TYR A 48 -11.58 -20.60 11.31
N LYS A 49 -12.43 -21.00 12.26
CA LYS A 49 -12.04 -21.80 13.43
C LYS A 49 -10.85 -21.14 14.14
N ASP A 50 -9.76 -21.87 14.33
CA ASP A 50 -8.53 -21.36 14.97
C ASP A 50 -7.60 -20.62 14.00
N PHE A 51 -7.96 -20.55 12.71
CA PHE A 51 -7.17 -19.84 11.72
C PHE A 51 -7.60 -18.38 11.60
N LYS A 52 -6.60 -17.51 11.45
CA LYS A 52 -6.80 -16.09 11.15
C LYS A 52 -5.89 -15.72 10.00
N ILE A 53 -6.36 -15.05 8.97
CA ILE A 53 -5.55 -14.62 7.80
C ILE A 53 -5.92 -13.20 7.40
N ASP A 54 -4.92 -12.39 7.07
CA ASP A 54 -5.16 -11.05 6.53
C ASP A 54 -5.89 -11.17 5.18
N SER A 55 -6.92 -10.34 4.95
CA SER A 55 -7.82 -10.48 3.80
C SER A 55 -7.21 -10.02 2.48
N SER A 56 -6.25 -9.09 2.50
CA SER A 56 -5.64 -8.58 1.27
C SER A 56 -4.22 -8.06 1.46
N ALA A 57 -4.03 -7.06 2.33
CA ALA A 57 -2.74 -6.44 2.57
C ALA A 57 -1.79 -7.45 3.21
N SER A 58 -0.61 -7.60 2.61
CA SER A 58 0.33 -8.67 2.96
C SER A 58 1.77 -8.22 3.09
N ILE A 59 2.18 -7.18 2.37
CA ILE A 59 3.56 -6.69 2.35
C ILE A 59 3.65 -5.44 3.21
N PHE A 60 4.53 -5.48 4.21
CA PHE A 60 4.85 -4.32 5.03
C PHE A 60 6.27 -3.85 4.75
N MET A 61 6.36 -2.77 3.98
CA MET A 61 7.60 -2.10 3.62
C MET A 61 7.64 -0.69 4.22
N LEU A 62 8.83 -0.11 4.34
CA LEU A 62 9.03 1.25 4.82
C LEU A 62 8.29 1.51 6.15
N PRO A 63 8.71 0.91 7.29
CA PRO A 63 7.99 1.03 8.56
C PRO A 63 7.79 2.48 9.03
N LYS A 64 8.69 3.39 8.66
CA LYS A 64 8.76 4.75 9.20
C LYS A 64 7.44 5.55 9.15
N PRO A 65 6.70 5.65 8.03
CA PRO A 65 5.45 6.42 7.98
C PRO A 65 4.33 5.82 8.85
N TYR A 66 4.30 4.50 9.01
CA TYR A 66 3.35 3.81 9.90
C TYR A 66 3.65 4.13 11.36
N LEU A 67 4.93 4.08 11.75
CA LEU A 67 5.37 4.39 13.11
C LEU A 67 5.27 5.88 13.45
N GLU A 68 5.31 6.76 12.45
CA GLU A 68 5.21 8.21 12.64
C GLU A 68 3.89 8.63 13.29
N VAL A 69 2.79 7.91 13.04
CA VAL A 69 1.47 8.23 13.62
C VAL A 69 1.50 8.17 15.15
N PHE A 70 2.13 7.14 15.73
CA PHE A 70 2.30 7.01 17.17
C PHE A 70 3.28 8.05 17.72
N LYS A 71 4.39 8.28 17.02
CA LYS A 71 5.38 9.29 17.41
C LYS A 71 4.79 10.70 17.41
N TYR A 72 3.92 11.01 16.46
CA TYR A 72 3.20 12.28 16.40
C TYR A 72 2.29 12.47 17.62
N ALA A 73 1.69 11.39 18.12
CA ALA A 73 0.95 11.36 19.37
C ALA A 73 1.84 11.29 20.63
N LYS A 74 3.17 11.44 20.48
CA LYS A 74 4.18 11.31 21.55
C LYS A 74 4.13 9.97 22.28
N LYS A 75 3.81 8.89 21.55
CA LYS A 75 3.80 7.51 22.04
C LYS A 75 4.96 6.72 21.43
N ASP A 76 5.47 5.72 22.16
CA ASP A 76 6.42 4.76 21.58
C ASP A 76 5.64 3.74 20.73
N PRO A 77 5.92 3.62 19.41
CA PRO A 77 5.27 2.61 18.58
C PRO A 77 5.42 1.17 19.09
N LYS A 78 6.47 0.86 19.86
CA LYS A 78 6.71 -0.48 20.42
C LYS A 78 5.62 -0.92 21.40
N ASP A 79 4.90 0.02 22.01
CA ASP A 79 3.78 -0.27 22.93
C ASP A 79 2.49 -0.69 22.19
N TYR A 80 2.51 -0.62 20.85
CA TYR A 80 1.33 -0.86 20.01
C TYR A 80 1.58 -1.93 18.95
N ILE A 81 2.78 -1.98 18.34
CA ILE A 81 3.12 -2.97 17.31
C ILE A 81 4.53 -3.54 17.49
N GLU A 82 4.63 -4.85 17.30
CA GLU A 82 5.90 -5.59 17.26
C GLU A 82 6.23 -5.92 15.80
N LEU A 83 7.36 -5.40 15.32
CA LEU A 83 7.86 -5.63 13.97
C LEU A 83 9.00 -6.64 13.99
N VAL A 84 8.95 -7.60 13.07
CA VAL A 84 9.99 -8.59 12.83
C VAL A 84 10.54 -8.35 11.43
N GLU A 85 11.84 -8.06 11.31
CA GLU A 85 12.49 -7.91 10.02
C GLU A 85 12.60 -9.28 9.31
N LEU A 86 12.40 -9.29 7.99
CA LEU A 86 12.46 -10.50 7.18
C LEU A 86 13.81 -10.59 6.47
N ASN A 87 14.55 -11.65 6.75
CA ASN A 87 15.83 -11.93 6.08
C ASN A 87 15.64 -12.26 4.59
N THR A 88 14.58 -12.99 4.26
CA THR A 88 14.21 -13.31 2.87
C THR A 88 13.08 -12.39 2.43
N LEU A 89 13.36 -11.54 1.44
CA LEU A 89 12.38 -10.62 0.87
C LEU A 89 11.39 -11.38 0.01
N TYR A 90 11.89 -12.25 -0.88
CA TYR A 90 11.07 -13.07 -1.76
C TYR A 90 11.73 -14.43 -2.00
N LYS A 91 10.93 -15.49 -2.00
CA LYS A 91 11.28 -16.75 -2.66
C LYS A 91 10.62 -16.79 -4.03
N VAL A 92 11.38 -17.13 -5.05
CA VAL A 92 10.88 -17.16 -6.42
C VAL A 92 11.02 -18.57 -6.96
N PHE A 93 9.91 -19.13 -7.43
CA PHE A 93 9.82 -20.45 -8.03
C PHE A 93 9.67 -20.32 -9.54
N ASN A 94 10.52 -21.02 -10.29
CA ASN A 94 10.35 -21.15 -11.73
C ASN A 94 9.44 -22.34 -12.08
N ASP A 95 9.13 -22.45 -13.36
CA ASP A 95 8.35 -23.51 -14.00
C ASP A 95 9.01 -24.89 -13.92
N GLU A 96 10.34 -24.94 -13.83
CA GLU A 96 11.13 -26.17 -13.73
C GLU A 96 11.19 -26.73 -12.29
N GLY A 97 10.63 -26.02 -11.31
CA GLY A 97 10.60 -26.42 -9.90
C GLY A 97 11.82 -25.99 -9.10
N ASP A 98 12.77 -25.32 -9.73
CA ASP A 98 13.87 -24.63 -9.05
C ASP A 98 13.37 -23.38 -8.35
N SER A 99 14.19 -22.88 -7.42
CA SER A 99 13.90 -21.65 -6.73
C SER A 99 15.16 -20.91 -6.33
N PHE A 100 15.06 -19.58 -6.31
CA PHE A 100 16.06 -18.72 -5.72
C PHE A 100 15.40 -17.74 -4.76
N ASN A 101 16.23 -17.11 -3.93
CA ASN A 101 15.79 -16.19 -2.92
C ASN A 101 16.40 -14.81 -3.18
N ILE A 102 15.60 -13.77 -2.99
CA ILE A 102 16.11 -12.40 -2.81
C ILE A 102 16.13 -12.14 -1.31
N TYR A 103 17.28 -11.78 -0.77
CA TYR A 103 17.48 -11.53 0.65
C TYR A 103 17.65 -10.03 0.92
N SER A 104 17.45 -9.61 2.17
CA SER A 104 17.86 -8.27 2.61
C SER A 104 19.39 -8.12 2.60
N ASP A 105 20.11 -9.22 2.82
CA ASP A 105 21.56 -9.29 2.72
C ASP A 105 22.01 -9.32 1.25
N PHE A 106 22.95 -8.43 0.92
CA PHE A 106 23.46 -8.27 -0.44
C PHE A 106 24.34 -9.45 -0.86
N LEU A 107 25.20 -9.99 0.01
CA LEU A 107 26.06 -11.11 -0.35
C LEU A 107 25.24 -12.37 -0.61
N LYS A 108 24.27 -12.67 0.26
CA LYS A 108 23.34 -13.80 0.06
C LYS A 108 22.50 -13.64 -1.21
N THR A 109 22.10 -12.42 -1.54
CA THR A 109 21.38 -12.13 -2.80
C THR A 109 22.27 -12.37 -4.01
N THR A 110 23.53 -11.91 -3.98
CA THR A 110 24.52 -12.16 -5.03
C THR A 110 24.69 -13.66 -5.25
N GLU A 111 24.98 -14.42 -4.20
CA GLU A 111 25.16 -15.87 -4.28
C GLU A 111 23.90 -16.58 -4.81
N SER A 112 22.71 -16.10 -4.44
CA SER A 112 21.46 -16.69 -4.90
C SER A 112 21.15 -16.36 -6.36
N LEU A 113 21.52 -15.16 -6.83
CA LEU A 113 21.33 -14.77 -8.23
C LEU A 113 22.33 -15.49 -9.12
N GLU A 114 23.62 -15.52 -8.76
CA GLU A 114 24.67 -16.16 -9.58
C GLU A 114 24.49 -17.68 -9.71
N LYS A 115 23.77 -18.33 -8.79
CA LYS A 115 23.40 -19.75 -8.92
C LYS A 115 22.39 -20.02 -10.04
N VAL A 116 21.61 -19.02 -10.44
CA VAL A 116 20.49 -19.17 -11.39
C VAL A 116 20.70 -18.35 -12.66
N PHE A 117 21.31 -17.19 -12.54
CA PHE A 117 21.56 -16.25 -13.62
C PHE A 117 23.05 -15.96 -13.67
N ASN A 118 23.72 -16.44 -14.72
CA ASN A 118 25.15 -16.17 -14.93
C ASN A 118 25.36 -14.66 -15.12
N ASP A 119 26.16 -14.03 -14.26
CA ASP A 119 26.66 -12.66 -14.36
C ASP A 119 25.61 -11.53 -14.25
N GLU A 120 24.41 -11.80 -13.72
CA GLU A 120 23.36 -10.76 -13.58
C GLU A 120 23.43 -9.97 -12.26
N SER A 121 24.18 -10.43 -11.25
CA SER A 121 24.19 -9.74 -9.94
C SER A 121 24.73 -8.30 -10.03
N SER A 122 25.78 -8.09 -10.83
CA SER A 122 26.37 -6.75 -11.05
C SER A 122 25.36 -5.79 -11.68
N ASN A 123 24.62 -6.26 -12.68
CA ASN A 123 23.59 -5.48 -13.35
C ASN A 123 22.38 -5.21 -12.45
N TYR A 124 21.98 -6.20 -11.65
CA TYR A 124 20.99 -6.02 -10.60
C TYR A 124 21.36 -4.89 -9.65
N TYR A 125 22.60 -4.83 -9.15
CA TYR A 125 23.00 -3.76 -8.24
C TYR A 125 23.15 -2.40 -8.92
N LYS A 126 23.54 -2.33 -10.20
CA LYS A 126 23.50 -1.07 -10.97
C LYS A 126 22.06 -0.55 -11.05
N TYR A 127 21.10 -1.42 -11.36
CA TYR A 127 19.67 -1.07 -11.37
C TYR A 127 19.18 -0.60 -9.99
N ILE A 128 19.47 -1.35 -8.92
CA ILE A 128 19.07 -1.00 -7.55
C ILE A 128 19.67 0.34 -7.12
N SER A 129 20.95 0.58 -7.39
CA SER A 129 21.65 1.82 -7.04
C SER A 129 21.06 3.03 -7.75
N ASP A 130 20.88 2.96 -9.07
CA ASP A 130 20.32 4.08 -9.85
C ASP A 130 18.85 4.32 -9.52
N SER A 131 18.08 3.26 -9.28
CA SER A 131 16.72 3.37 -8.76
C SER A 131 16.68 4.02 -7.37
N TYR A 132 17.54 3.63 -6.44
CA TYR A 132 17.59 4.22 -5.11
C TYR A 132 17.97 5.71 -5.15
N ARG A 133 18.91 6.09 -6.03
CA ARG A 133 19.25 7.50 -6.28
C ARG A 133 18.03 8.30 -6.70
N ARG A 134 17.20 7.77 -7.61
CA ARG A 134 15.91 8.39 -7.99
C ARG A 134 14.93 8.45 -6.80
N TYR A 135 14.88 7.41 -5.97
CA TYR A 135 14.02 7.41 -4.77
C TYR A 135 14.38 8.55 -3.83
N LEU A 136 15.67 8.81 -3.60
CA LEU A 136 16.12 9.91 -2.75
C LEU A 136 15.68 11.28 -3.29
N LEU A 137 15.70 11.46 -4.62
CA LEU A 137 15.17 12.66 -5.27
C LEU A 137 13.65 12.77 -5.06
N VAL A 138 12.89 11.71 -5.36
CA VAL A 138 11.43 11.68 -5.19
C VAL A 138 11.03 11.94 -3.74
N LYS A 139 11.73 11.35 -2.77
CA LYS A 139 11.51 11.59 -1.34
C LYS A 139 11.78 13.04 -0.93
N LYS A 140 12.88 13.63 -1.40
CA LYS A 140 13.29 15.01 -1.04
C LYS A 140 12.38 16.07 -1.64
N TYR A 141 11.91 15.86 -2.86
CA TYR A 141 11.19 16.88 -3.62
C TYR A 141 9.67 16.65 -3.70
N PHE A 142 9.17 15.42 -3.50
CA PHE A 142 7.75 15.10 -3.73
C PHE A 142 7.05 14.43 -2.54
N LEU A 143 7.53 13.27 -2.04
CA LEU A 143 6.74 12.46 -1.09
C LEU A 143 6.38 13.17 0.22
N ASN A 144 7.25 14.05 0.72
CA ASN A 144 7.05 14.77 1.98
C ASN A 144 6.46 16.17 1.79
N ARG A 145 5.86 16.48 0.64
CA ARG A 145 5.35 17.83 0.33
C ARG A 145 3.87 17.80 -0.02
N SER A 146 3.13 18.78 0.49
CA SER A 146 1.73 18.99 0.09
C SER A 146 1.66 19.64 -1.29
N PHE A 147 0.96 18.98 -2.22
CA PHE A 147 0.68 19.51 -3.56
C PHE A 147 -0.29 20.70 -3.56
N PHE A 148 -0.93 21.01 -2.42
CA PHE A 148 -1.95 22.06 -2.31
C PHE A 148 -1.40 23.45 -1.96
N THR A 149 -0.09 23.61 -1.76
CA THR A 149 0.47 24.95 -1.54
C THR A 149 0.51 25.74 -2.84
N LEU A 150 -0.09 26.94 -2.84
CA LEU A 150 -0.10 27.98 -3.90
C LEU A 150 1.28 28.41 -4.45
N ASN A 151 2.37 27.80 -3.98
CA ASN A 151 3.73 28.19 -4.30
C ASN A 151 4.28 27.38 -5.49
N TYR A 152 3.56 27.44 -6.62
CA TYR A 152 3.89 26.77 -7.89
C TYR A 152 5.34 27.03 -8.34
N TRP A 153 5.88 28.21 -8.02
CA TRP A 153 7.28 28.61 -8.27
C TRP A 153 8.33 27.67 -7.65
N ARG A 154 8.06 27.08 -6.48
CA ARG A 154 8.98 26.09 -5.88
C ARG A 154 9.00 24.76 -6.63
N TYR A 155 7.93 24.42 -7.36
CA TYR A 155 7.88 23.22 -8.20
C TYR A 155 8.68 23.40 -9.49
N PHE A 156 8.67 24.60 -10.08
CA PHE A 156 9.56 24.94 -11.20
C PHE A 156 11.04 24.74 -10.85
N LYS A 157 11.45 25.09 -9.63
CA LYS A 157 12.83 24.84 -9.15
C LYS A 157 13.19 23.36 -9.02
N SER A 158 12.21 22.48 -8.87
CA SER A 158 12.42 21.02 -8.85
C SER A 158 12.27 20.36 -10.24
N LEU A 159 11.93 21.12 -11.28
CA LEU A 159 11.71 20.59 -12.62
C LEU A 159 12.97 19.95 -13.25
N PRO A 160 14.19 20.48 -13.06
CA PRO A 160 15.41 19.80 -13.53
C PRO A 160 15.62 18.43 -12.86
N GLU A 161 15.28 18.31 -11.57
CA GLU A 161 15.38 17.04 -10.85
C GLU A 161 14.28 16.04 -11.27
N LEU A 162 13.12 16.53 -11.70
CA LEU A 162 12.06 15.70 -12.30
C LEU A 162 12.51 15.01 -13.58
N ILE A 163 13.23 15.71 -14.45
CA ILE A 163 13.75 15.12 -15.69
C ILE A 163 14.72 13.97 -15.37
N LYS A 164 15.54 14.10 -14.32
CA LYS A 164 16.48 13.05 -13.86
C LYS A 164 15.80 11.79 -13.33
N ILE A 165 14.49 11.83 -13.06
CA ILE A 165 13.70 10.67 -12.64
C ILE A 165 13.20 9.87 -13.87
N HIS A 166 13.39 10.39 -15.09
CA HIS A 166 12.93 9.80 -16.35
C HIS A 166 11.43 9.43 -16.36
N PRO A 167 10.52 10.36 -16.01
CA PRO A 167 9.11 10.05 -15.78
C PRO A 167 8.36 9.56 -17.03
N PHE A 168 8.89 9.87 -18.22
CA PHE A 168 8.31 9.48 -19.51
C PHE A 168 8.74 8.08 -20.00
N LYS A 169 9.76 7.47 -19.36
CA LYS A 169 10.08 6.06 -19.60
C LYS A 169 9.13 5.18 -18.79
N ASN A 170 8.77 4.02 -19.33
CA ASN A 170 8.01 3.03 -18.57
C ASN A 170 8.92 2.13 -17.72
N CYS A 171 8.35 1.50 -16.70
CA CYS A 171 9.12 0.71 -15.74
C CYS A 171 9.92 -0.42 -16.41
N TYR A 172 9.29 -1.19 -17.29
CA TYR A 172 9.91 -2.36 -17.93
C TYR A 172 11.10 -1.97 -18.81
N LYS A 173 10.97 -0.92 -19.62
CA LYS A 173 12.08 -0.44 -20.47
C LYS A 173 13.28 -0.02 -19.63
N THR A 174 13.05 0.62 -18.48
CA THR A 174 14.16 0.96 -17.58
C THR A 174 14.79 -0.27 -16.94
N ILE A 175 14.05 -1.33 -16.64
CA ILE A 175 14.64 -2.59 -16.14
C ILE A 175 15.50 -3.25 -17.24
N GLU A 176 15.01 -3.25 -18.48
CA GLU A 176 15.68 -3.83 -19.66
C GLU A 176 17.00 -3.14 -20.05
N GLU A 177 17.22 -1.89 -19.64
CA GLU A 177 18.50 -1.19 -19.80
C GLU A 177 19.62 -1.78 -18.93
N TYR A 178 19.27 -2.56 -17.89
CA TYR A 178 20.21 -3.13 -16.94
C TYR A 178 20.25 -4.66 -17.01
N ILE A 179 19.07 -5.29 -16.97
CA ILE A 179 18.93 -6.74 -16.82
C ILE A 179 18.74 -7.37 -18.21
N SER A 180 19.52 -8.40 -18.54
CA SER A 180 19.39 -9.10 -19.82
C SER A 180 18.43 -10.28 -19.72
N ASN A 181 18.45 -11.01 -18.61
CA ASN A 181 17.61 -12.18 -18.38
C ASN A 181 16.11 -11.82 -18.25
N GLU A 182 15.26 -12.37 -19.12
CA GLU A 182 13.81 -12.11 -19.16
C GLU A 182 13.06 -12.49 -17.87
N TYR A 183 13.50 -13.57 -17.19
CA TYR A 183 12.91 -14.01 -15.93
C TYR A 183 13.07 -12.92 -14.87
N LEU A 184 14.31 -12.45 -14.69
CA LEU A 184 14.63 -11.41 -13.71
C LEU A 184 13.98 -10.07 -14.08
N LYS A 185 13.89 -9.74 -15.39
CA LYS A 185 13.13 -8.56 -15.86
C LYS A 185 11.67 -8.63 -15.43
N THR A 186 11.03 -9.78 -15.65
CA THR A 186 9.61 -9.97 -15.35
C THR A 186 9.36 -9.94 -13.84
N LEU A 187 10.24 -10.55 -13.03
CA LEU A 187 10.18 -10.49 -11.57
C LEU A 187 10.26 -9.04 -11.05
N LEU A 188 11.21 -8.24 -11.53
CA LEU A 188 11.36 -6.84 -11.13
C LEU A 188 10.18 -5.99 -11.60
N ALA A 189 9.68 -6.24 -12.81
CA ALA A 189 8.51 -5.56 -13.34
C ALA A 189 7.23 -5.90 -12.56
N PHE A 190 7.09 -7.14 -12.08
CA PHE A 190 5.99 -7.56 -11.22
C PHE A 190 5.95 -6.78 -9.91
N GLN A 191 7.10 -6.48 -9.30
CA GLN A 191 7.14 -5.64 -8.09
C GLN A 191 6.64 -4.20 -8.37
N CYS A 192 6.81 -3.70 -9.60
CA CYS A 192 6.27 -2.38 -9.98
C CYS A 192 4.74 -2.37 -10.06
N MET A 193 4.08 -3.54 -10.12
CA MET A 193 2.61 -3.68 -10.15
C MET A 193 1.96 -3.50 -8.77
N TYR A 194 2.70 -3.19 -7.71
CA TYR A 194 2.13 -3.02 -6.35
C TYR A 194 1.11 -1.89 -6.25
N ILE A 195 1.11 -0.97 -7.22
CA ILE A 195 0.11 0.09 -7.35
C ILE A 195 -1.06 -0.29 -8.26
N GLY A 196 -1.07 -1.51 -8.80
CA GLY A 196 -2.10 -2.04 -9.69
C GLY A 196 -2.12 -1.40 -11.07
N GLU A 197 -0.97 -1.01 -11.60
CA GLU A 197 -0.79 -0.47 -12.95
C GLU A 197 0.18 -1.32 -13.77
N SER A 198 0.04 -1.30 -15.10
CA SER A 198 0.90 -2.09 -15.97
C SER A 198 2.33 -1.53 -15.96
N PRO A 199 3.38 -2.34 -15.74
CA PRO A 199 4.77 -1.88 -15.77
C PRO A 199 5.21 -1.45 -17.19
N LEU A 200 4.42 -1.81 -18.21
CA LEU A 200 4.66 -1.43 -19.61
C LEU A 200 4.12 -0.04 -19.96
N LYS A 201 3.20 0.49 -19.14
CA LYS A 201 2.57 1.80 -19.34
C LYS A 201 2.91 2.79 -18.22
N SER A 202 3.09 2.29 -17.02
CA SER A 202 3.34 3.08 -15.81
C SER A 202 4.69 3.79 -15.86
N SER A 203 4.74 4.97 -15.26
CA SER A 203 5.95 5.79 -15.18
C SER A 203 7.07 5.09 -14.41
N ASN A 204 8.32 5.31 -14.82
CA ASN A 204 9.53 4.82 -14.16
C ASN A 204 9.64 5.15 -12.65
N VAL A 205 8.81 6.05 -12.12
CA VAL A 205 8.70 6.30 -10.67
C VAL A 205 8.35 5.03 -9.87
N PHE A 206 7.73 4.00 -10.47
CA PHE A 206 7.43 2.76 -9.73
C PHE A 206 8.59 1.78 -9.64
N ASN A 207 9.65 1.95 -10.44
CA ASN A 207 10.91 1.20 -10.28
C ASN A 207 11.62 1.49 -8.95
N LEU A 208 11.15 2.47 -8.17
CA LEU A 208 11.63 2.76 -6.82
C LEU A 208 11.25 1.66 -5.81
N ILE A 209 10.24 0.85 -6.11
CA ILE A 209 9.74 -0.18 -5.18
C ILE A 209 10.79 -1.29 -4.98
N PRO A 210 11.37 -1.91 -6.03
CA PRO A 210 12.44 -2.90 -5.86
C PRO A 210 13.64 -2.40 -5.04
N SER A 211 14.13 -1.19 -5.35
CA SER A 211 15.30 -0.65 -4.65
C SER A 211 15.01 -0.30 -3.19
N THR A 212 13.84 0.29 -2.90
CA THR A 212 13.44 0.54 -1.52
C THR A 212 13.21 -0.74 -0.73
N THR A 213 12.72 -1.80 -1.39
CA THR A 213 12.55 -3.11 -0.76
C THR A 213 13.90 -3.76 -0.44
N GLN A 214 14.85 -3.73 -1.38
CA GLN A 214 16.21 -4.25 -1.14
C GLN A 214 16.94 -3.48 -0.03
N ILE A 215 16.79 -2.16 0.01
CA ILE A 215 17.55 -1.28 0.92
C ILE A 215 16.93 -1.22 2.32
N TYR A 216 15.61 -1.17 2.43
CA TYR A 216 14.93 -1.02 3.73
C TYR A 216 14.39 -2.33 4.30
N GLY A 217 14.40 -3.41 3.50
CA GLY A 217 13.87 -4.71 3.86
C GLY A 217 12.33 -4.74 3.89
N LEU A 218 11.83 -5.93 4.20
CA LEU A 218 10.43 -6.20 4.50
C LEU A 218 10.28 -6.59 5.96
N TYR A 219 9.12 -6.34 6.53
CA TYR A 219 8.83 -6.69 7.91
C TYR A 219 7.53 -7.46 8.00
N TYR A 220 7.40 -8.22 9.07
CA TYR A 220 6.16 -8.81 9.52
C TYR A 220 5.69 -8.11 10.79
N ILE A 221 4.43 -7.69 10.80
CA ILE A 221 3.78 -7.24 12.05
C ILE A 221 3.28 -8.49 12.77
N LYS A 222 3.71 -8.69 14.01
CA LYS A 222 3.24 -9.81 14.82
C LYS A 222 1.71 -9.77 14.93
N GLY A 223 1.08 -10.88 14.55
CA GLY A 223 -0.39 -11.01 14.49
C GLY A 223 -0.98 -10.73 13.10
N GLY A 224 -0.18 -10.20 12.17
CA GLY A 224 -0.60 -9.84 10.81
C GLY A 224 -0.86 -8.34 10.64
N MET A 225 -1.15 -7.92 9.41
CA MET A 225 -1.37 -6.52 9.04
C MET A 225 -2.54 -5.89 9.80
N TYR A 226 -3.58 -6.67 10.11
CA TYR A 226 -4.71 -6.21 10.92
C TYR A 226 -4.31 -5.72 12.33
N SER A 227 -3.16 -6.16 12.86
CA SER A 227 -2.65 -5.71 14.15
C SER A 227 -2.33 -4.21 14.14
N TYR A 228 -1.92 -3.65 12.99
CA TYR A 228 -1.71 -2.21 12.86
C TYR A 228 -3.02 -1.42 12.94
N VAL A 229 -4.11 -1.97 12.40
CA VAL A 229 -5.46 -1.37 12.53
C VAL A 229 -5.88 -1.34 13.99
N LYS A 230 -5.67 -2.45 14.72
CA LYS A 230 -5.96 -2.54 16.16
C LYS A 230 -5.08 -1.64 17.02
N ALA A 231 -3.82 -1.46 16.64
CA ALA A 231 -2.92 -0.50 17.26
C ALA A 231 -3.41 0.95 17.11
N LEU A 232 -3.88 1.34 15.93
CA LEU A 232 -4.48 2.67 15.72
C LEU A 232 -5.79 2.84 16.50
N GLU A 233 -6.65 1.82 16.52
CA GLU A 233 -7.88 1.82 17.32
C GLU A 233 -7.58 2.07 18.81
N LYS A 234 -6.63 1.31 19.38
CA LYS A 234 -6.18 1.49 20.77
C LYS A 234 -5.74 2.94 21.02
N LEU A 235 -4.89 3.49 20.16
CA LEU A 235 -4.41 4.86 20.29
C LEU A 235 -5.55 5.89 20.21
N ILE A 236 -6.50 5.72 19.29
CA ILE A 236 -7.64 6.63 19.13
C ILE A 236 -8.51 6.65 20.39
N LEU A 237 -8.80 5.48 20.97
CA LEU A 237 -9.60 5.36 22.19
C LEU A 237 -8.88 5.98 23.40
N GLU A 238 -7.57 5.77 23.52
CA GLU A 238 -6.75 6.42 24.57
C GLU A 238 -6.75 7.95 24.46
N LEU A 239 -6.84 8.48 23.24
CA LEU A 239 -6.93 9.92 22.96
C LEU A 239 -8.37 10.47 23.06
N GLY A 240 -9.35 9.64 23.43
CA GLY A 240 -10.76 10.04 23.61
C GLY A 240 -11.58 10.12 22.32
N GLY A 241 -11.06 9.61 21.20
CA GLY A 241 -11.82 9.50 19.95
C GLY A 241 -12.87 8.39 20.00
N LYS A 242 -13.91 8.52 19.18
CA LYS A 242 -15.03 7.56 19.14
C LYS A 242 -15.12 6.88 17.78
N ILE A 243 -15.43 5.59 17.78
CA ILE A 243 -15.59 4.78 16.57
C ILE A 243 -16.98 4.15 16.58
N HIS A 244 -17.78 4.51 15.59
CA HIS A 244 -19.16 4.05 15.42
C HIS A 244 -19.21 3.07 14.26
N LEU A 245 -19.48 1.80 14.57
CA LEU A 245 -19.62 0.72 13.59
C LEU A 245 -21.06 0.64 13.08
N ASN A 246 -21.28 -0.07 11.97
CA ASN A 246 -22.59 -0.19 11.32
C ASN A 246 -23.28 1.17 11.11
N SER A 247 -22.47 2.21 10.87
CA SER A 247 -22.91 3.60 10.80
C SER A 247 -22.61 4.14 9.41
N ASN A 248 -23.56 3.92 8.50
CA ASN A 248 -23.38 4.27 7.10
C ASN A 248 -23.63 5.77 6.89
N VAL A 249 -22.63 6.47 6.38
CA VAL A 249 -22.76 7.88 5.97
C VAL A 249 -23.34 7.93 4.57
N THR A 250 -24.56 8.44 4.45
CA THR A 250 -25.26 8.48 3.16
C THR A 250 -25.08 9.78 2.43
N ASN A 251 -24.95 10.91 3.15
CA ASN A 251 -24.78 12.23 2.54
C ASN A 251 -23.93 13.16 3.39
N ILE A 252 -23.16 14.05 2.74
CA ILE A 252 -22.61 15.24 3.38
C ILE A 252 -23.62 16.38 3.32
N ILE A 253 -23.82 17.05 4.45
CA ILE A 253 -24.66 18.22 4.59
C ILE A 253 -23.81 19.45 4.26
N MET A 254 -24.27 20.23 3.28
CA MET A 254 -23.56 21.38 2.75
C MET A 254 -24.40 22.65 2.93
N GLU A 255 -23.77 23.75 3.34
CA GLU A 255 -24.36 25.09 3.34
C GLU A 255 -23.38 26.08 2.71
N LYS A 256 -23.82 26.87 1.73
CA LYS A 256 -22.99 27.88 1.02
C LYS A 256 -21.62 27.34 0.55
N ASN A 257 -21.59 26.11 0.03
CA ASN A 257 -20.38 25.37 -0.39
C ASN A 257 -19.42 24.95 0.75
N VAL A 258 -19.86 24.99 2.00
CA VAL A 258 -19.12 24.52 3.17
C VAL A 258 -19.78 23.24 3.69
N ALA A 259 -18.99 22.23 4.02
CA ALA A 259 -19.49 21.03 4.68
C ALA A 259 -19.73 21.32 6.16
N ILE A 260 -20.97 21.11 6.63
CA ILE A 260 -21.39 21.44 8.01
C ILE A 260 -21.80 20.22 8.83
N GLY A 261 -21.87 19.04 8.21
CA GLY A 261 -22.25 17.80 8.87
C GLY A 261 -22.44 16.65 7.88
N ALA A 262 -22.91 15.53 8.39
CA ALA A 262 -23.20 14.34 7.59
C ALA A 262 -24.50 13.68 8.06
N LYS A 263 -25.17 12.99 7.13
CA LYS A 263 -26.32 12.14 7.42
C LYS A 263 -25.83 10.72 7.68
N ILE A 264 -26.04 10.22 8.90
CA ILE A 264 -25.60 8.91 9.39
C ILE A 264 -26.82 8.15 9.87
N ASN A 265 -27.09 6.96 9.32
CA ASN A 265 -28.25 6.13 9.69
C ASN A 265 -29.58 6.91 9.79
N HIS A 266 -29.80 7.83 8.84
CA HIS A 266 -30.97 8.74 8.76
C HIS A 266 -30.98 9.95 9.69
N GLU A 267 -30.03 10.08 10.60
CA GLU A 267 -29.88 11.23 11.48
C GLU A 267 -28.85 12.23 10.95
N ASN A 268 -29.06 13.52 11.23
CA ASN A 268 -28.11 14.58 10.85
C ASN A 268 -27.16 14.85 12.02
N ILE A 269 -25.86 14.70 11.79
CA ILE A 269 -24.81 15.01 12.77
C ILE A 269 -23.95 16.14 12.23
N PHE A 270 -23.83 17.23 12.99
CA PHE A 270 -23.12 18.44 12.60
C PHE A 270 -21.67 18.45 13.11
N SER A 271 -20.77 19.03 12.32
CA SER A 271 -19.33 19.09 12.60
C SER A 271 -18.66 20.25 11.88
N ASP A 272 -17.55 20.74 12.43
CA ASP A 272 -16.75 21.81 11.82
C ASP A 272 -15.84 21.31 10.68
N LEU A 273 -15.52 20.02 10.68
CA LEU A 273 -14.64 19.38 9.68
C LEU A 273 -15.17 18.00 9.31
N ILE A 274 -15.07 17.64 8.04
CA ILE A 274 -15.38 16.30 7.56
C ILE A 274 -14.23 15.78 6.71
N VAL A 275 -13.75 14.58 7.02
CA VAL A 275 -12.74 13.87 6.23
C VAL A 275 -13.37 12.61 5.66
N CYS A 276 -13.45 12.53 4.33
CA CYS A 276 -13.89 11.32 3.65
C CYS A 276 -12.70 10.40 3.35
N ASN A 277 -12.64 9.26 4.02
CA ASN A 277 -11.68 8.19 3.75
C ASN A 277 -12.31 7.01 2.97
N SER A 278 -13.58 7.15 2.58
CA SER A 278 -14.21 6.31 1.56
C SER A 278 -13.57 6.50 0.19
N ASP A 279 -13.78 5.54 -0.71
CA ASP A 279 -13.32 5.63 -2.09
C ASP A 279 -13.72 6.98 -2.73
N PHE A 280 -12.79 7.60 -3.46
CA PHE A 280 -13.00 8.92 -4.03
C PHE A 280 -14.20 8.94 -4.98
N THR A 281 -14.24 8.00 -5.92
CA THR A 281 -15.32 7.91 -6.91
C THR A 281 -16.65 7.66 -6.22
N TYR A 282 -16.69 6.75 -5.24
CA TYR A 282 -17.89 6.51 -4.43
C TYR A 282 -18.37 7.78 -3.70
N THR A 283 -17.46 8.50 -3.06
CA THR A 283 -17.75 9.71 -2.28
C THR A 283 -18.34 10.79 -3.17
N ILE A 284 -17.71 11.06 -4.31
CA ILE A 284 -18.17 12.06 -5.27
C ILE A 284 -19.54 11.68 -5.87
N GLN A 285 -19.77 10.41 -6.17
CA GLN A 285 -20.98 9.98 -6.87
C GLN A 285 -22.20 9.86 -5.95
N ASN A 286 -22.00 9.42 -4.70
CA ASN A 286 -23.08 8.98 -3.81
C ASN A 286 -23.19 9.81 -2.53
N VAL A 287 -22.07 10.28 -1.97
CA VAL A 287 -22.04 10.89 -0.63
C VAL A 287 -22.11 12.42 -0.71
N LEU A 288 -21.45 13.05 -1.69
CA LEU A 288 -21.55 14.49 -1.91
C LEU A 288 -22.84 14.90 -2.64
N PRO A 289 -23.50 16.00 -2.23
CA PRO A 289 -24.65 16.54 -2.94
C PRO A 289 -24.33 16.90 -4.39
N ARG A 290 -25.30 16.66 -5.29
CA ARG A 290 -25.14 17.00 -6.72
C ARG A 290 -24.90 18.50 -6.95
N SER A 291 -25.47 19.35 -6.10
CA SER A 291 -25.32 20.81 -6.15
C SER A 291 -23.89 21.29 -5.89
N THR A 292 -23.02 20.46 -5.30
CA THR A 292 -21.61 20.81 -5.04
C THR A 292 -20.80 20.98 -6.34
N PHE A 293 -21.20 20.35 -7.44
CA PHE A 293 -20.46 20.39 -8.70
C PHE A 293 -20.97 21.50 -9.62
N LYS A 294 -20.17 22.56 -9.79
CA LYS A 294 -20.53 23.73 -10.61
C LYS A 294 -20.88 23.40 -12.08
N ASN A 295 -20.26 22.37 -12.70
CA ASN A 295 -20.50 21.98 -14.09
C ASN A 295 -20.62 20.45 -14.26
N LYS A 296 -21.51 19.97 -15.15
CA LYS A 296 -21.67 18.53 -15.47
C LYS A 296 -20.39 17.84 -16.01
N ILE A 297 -19.44 18.62 -16.53
CA ILE A 297 -18.18 18.14 -17.12
C ILE A 297 -17.25 17.50 -16.08
N SER A 298 -17.25 17.99 -14.83
CA SER A 298 -16.38 17.44 -13.77
C SER A 298 -16.74 15.99 -13.44
N ARG A 299 -18.03 15.65 -13.48
CA ARG A 299 -18.54 14.29 -13.24
C ARG A 299 -18.34 13.35 -14.43
N ARG A 300 -18.45 13.85 -15.67
CA ARG A 300 -18.13 13.05 -16.88
C ARG A 300 -16.66 12.67 -16.95
N LYS A 301 -15.74 13.60 -16.64
CA LYS A 301 -14.30 13.28 -16.56
C LYS A 301 -13.99 12.21 -15.52
N GLN A 302 -14.79 12.11 -14.45
CA GLN A 302 -14.64 11.08 -13.41
C GLN A 302 -15.15 9.70 -13.84
N ASN A 303 -16.19 9.63 -14.66
CA ASN A 303 -16.66 8.35 -15.21
C ASN A 303 -15.65 7.72 -16.20
N ASN A 304 -14.71 8.52 -16.71
CA ASN A 304 -13.64 8.05 -17.59
C ASN A 304 -12.34 7.76 -16.82
N LEU A 305 -12.37 7.69 -15.48
CA LEU A 305 -11.20 7.28 -14.71
C LEU A 305 -10.92 5.81 -14.96
N SER A 306 -9.69 5.50 -15.35
CA SER A 306 -9.20 4.12 -15.37
C SER A 306 -8.93 3.68 -13.93
N PHE A 307 -9.38 2.47 -13.60
CA PHE A 307 -9.10 1.86 -12.31
C PHE A 307 -7.83 1.02 -12.39
N SER A 308 -7.12 0.93 -11.27
CA SER A 308 -6.06 -0.06 -11.10
C SER A 308 -6.62 -1.47 -11.28
N CYS A 309 -5.78 -2.43 -11.68
CA CYS A 309 -6.21 -3.83 -11.75
C CYS A 309 -6.70 -4.33 -10.38
N SER A 310 -7.64 -5.27 -10.42
CA SER A 310 -8.10 -5.99 -9.24
C SER A 310 -7.22 -7.23 -8.97
N THR A 311 -7.54 -7.95 -7.90
CA THR A 311 -6.88 -9.23 -7.57
C THR A 311 -7.93 -10.30 -7.29
N PHE A 312 -7.67 -11.52 -7.74
CA PHE A 312 -8.35 -12.71 -7.28
C PHE A 312 -7.53 -13.33 -6.16
N ILE A 313 -8.13 -13.50 -4.97
CA ILE A 313 -7.43 -14.02 -3.79
C ILE A 313 -8.14 -15.28 -3.32
N LEU A 314 -7.39 -16.38 -3.24
CA LEU A 314 -7.86 -17.65 -2.68
C LEU A 314 -7.26 -17.86 -1.29
N HIS A 315 -8.10 -17.86 -0.26
CA HIS A 315 -7.68 -18.16 1.11
C HIS A 315 -7.79 -19.66 1.39
N LEU A 316 -6.65 -20.32 1.64
CA LEU A 316 -6.59 -21.76 1.92
C LEU A 316 -6.25 -22.03 3.39
N PHE A 317 -7.14 -22.74 4.09
CA PHE A 317 -6.95 -23.19 5.46
C PHE A 317 -6.48 -24.65 5.48
N LEU A 318 -5.16 -24.85 5.59
CA LEU A 318 -4.53 -26.16 5.44
C LEU A 318 -4.05 -26.70 6.79
N LYS A 319 -4.22 -28.01 7.01
CA LYS A 319 -3.68 -28.71 8.20
C LYS A 319 -2.17 -28.95 8.12
N LYS A 320 -1.63 -29.10 6.92
CA LYS A 320 -0.22 -29.37 6.66
C LYS A 320 0.60 -28.07 6.69
N LYS A 321 1.78 -28.12 7.31
CA LYS A 321 2.78 -27.04 7.26
C LYS A 321 3.76 -27.29 6.11
N TYR A 322 4.08 -26.26 5.35
CA TYR A 322 4.99 -26.32 4.20
C TYR A 322 6.29 -25.59 4.56
N LYS A 323 7.37 -26.35 4.80
CA LYS A 323 8.66 -25.80 5.26
C LYS A 323 9.46 -25.08 4.17
N ASN A 324 9.17 -25.38 2.89
CA ASN A 324 9.93 -24.85 1.76
C ASN A 324 9.48 -23.46 1.29
N LEU A 325 8.40 -22.92 1.89
CA LEU A 325 7.88 -21.59 1.60
C LEU A 325 8.49 -20.58 2.58
N HIS A 326 8.77 -19.37 2.11
CA HIS A 326 9.04 -18.20 2.94
C HIS A 326 7.77 -17.34 3.09
N VAL A 327 7.87 -16.17 3.72
CA VAL A 327 6.73 -15.28 3.96
C VAL A 327 6.12 -14.81 2.65
N HIS A 328 6.97 -14.34 1.72
CA HIS A 328 6.55 -13.89 0.41
C HIS A 328 7.12 -14.85 -0.64
N ASN A 329 6.24 -15.48 -1.40
CA ASN A 329 6.66 -16.37 -2.49
C ASN A 329 5.99 -15.95 -3.79
N ILE A 330 6.75 -16.00 -4.87
CA ILE A 330 6.30 -15.68 -6.21
C ILE A 330 6.53 -16.93 -7.05
N VAL A 331 5.48 -17.45 -7.65
CA VAL A 331 5.58 -18.49 -8.67
C VAL A 331 5.42 -17.76 -10.00
N LEU A 332 6.51 -17.75 -10.76
CA LEU A 332 6.58 -17.09 -12.05
C LEU A 332 6.80 -18.18 -13.08
N ASN A 333 5.72 -18.56 -13.75
CA ASN A 333 5.69 -19.76 -14.58
C ASN A 333 6.35 -19.57 -15.96
N LEU A 334 6.93 -18.40 -16.29
CA LEU A 334 7.33 -18.05 -17.67
C LEU A 334 8.30 -16.88 -17.82
N ASN A 335 9.08 -16.93 -18.92
CA ASN A 335 9.92 -15.84 -19.44
C ASN A 335 9.20 -14.94 -20.45
N LYS A 336 7.97 -14.49 -20.15
CA LYS A 336 7.15 -13.73 -21.10
C LYS A 336 6.57 -12.45 -20.52
N LYS A 337 6.84 -11.35 -21.22
CA LYS A 337 6.38 -9.99 -20.90
C LYS A 337 4.86 -9.84 -20.93
N GLU A 338 4.16 -10.66 -21.72
CA GLU A 338 2.71 -10.61 -21.93
C GLU A 338 1.92 -10.89 -20.64
N VAL A 339 2.48 -11.68 -19.72
CA VAL A 339 1.83 -11.99 -18.44
C VAL A 339 1.62 -10.72 -17.59
N LEU A 340 2.50 -9.72 -17.74
CA LEU A 340 2.38 -8.42 -17.06
C LEU A 340 1.26 -7.54 -17.62
N LEU A 341 0.72 -7.88 -18.79
CA LEU A 341 -0.42 -7.19 -19.40
C LEU A 341 -1.76 -7.83 -19.05
N ALA A 342 -1.77 -9.12 -18.74
CA ALA A 342 -3.00 -9.88 -18.56
C ALA A 342 -4.01 -9.27 -17.57
N PRO A 343 -3.60 -8.66 -16.43
CA PRO A 343 -4.56 -8.02 -15.52
C PRO A 343 -5.22 -6.74 -16.06
N PHE A 344 -4.80 -6.25 -17.22
CA PHE A 344 -5.20 -4.96 -17.81
C PHE A 344 -5.89 -5.10 -19.17
N ILE A 345 -6.10 -6.32 -19.63
CA ILE A 345 -6.77 -6.62 -20.89
C ILE A 345 -8.06 -7.37 -20.55
N ASP A 346 -9.17 -6.95 -21.16
CA ASP A 346 -10.43 -7.65 -21.02
C ASP A 346 -10.34 -9.04 -21.67
N GLY A 347 -10.69 -10.09 -20.92
CA GLY A 347 -10.61 -11.45 -21.42
C GLY A 347 -10.59 -12.49 -20.30
N PRO A 348 -10.54 -13.79 -20.66
CA PRO A 348 -10.37 -14.85 -19.69
C PRO A 348 -9.01 -14.76 -19.01
N LEU A 349 -8.90 -15.32 -17.80
CA LEU A 349 -7.61 -15.48 -17.13
C LEU A 349 -6.65 -16.25 -18.07
N PRO A 350 -5.43 -15.76 -18.30
CA PRO A 350 -4.47 -16.45 -19.13
C PRO A 350 -4.11 -17.80 -18.51
N LYS A 351 -3.78 -18.79 -19.37
CA LYS A 351 -3.18 -20.07 -18.93
C LYS A 351 -1.85 -19.86 -18.20
N GLU A 352 -1.23 -18.73 -18.50
CA GLU A 352 0.09 -18.27 -18.15
C GLU A 352 -0.05 -17.12 -17.12
N TYR A 353 0.30 -17.33 -15.85
CA TYR A 353 0.05 -16.35 -14.78
C TYR A 353 1.19 -16.28 -13.75
N ILE A 354 1.24 -15.15 -13.03
CA ILE A 354 2.07 -14.98 -11.85
C ILE A 354 1.21 -15.25 -10.62
N LEU A 355 1.66 -16.14 -9.75
CA LEU A 355 0.99 -16.46 -8.49
C LEU A 355 1.81 -15.94 -7.32
N TYR A 356 1.17 -15.18 -6.44
CA TYR A 356 1.76 -14.77 -5.17
C TYR A 356 1.20 -15.62 -4.04
N LEU A 357 2.08 -16.28 -3.28
CA LEU A 357 1.73 -17.13 -2.16
C LEU A 357 2.23 -16.51 -0.85
N LEU A 358 1.31 -16.30 0.08
CA LEU A 358 1.55 -15.77 1.41
C LEU A 358 1.14 -16.80 2.47
N PRO A 359 2.04 -17.71 2.89
CA PRO A 359 1.82 -18.48 4.10
C PRO A 359 1.86 -17.55 5.32
N LYS A 360 0.94 -17.75 6.25
CA LYS A 360 0.99 -17.02 7.51
C LYS A 360 2.22 -17.44 8.32
N LEU A 361 3.01 -16.47 8.81
CA LEU A 361 4.06 -16.78 9.77
C LEU A 361 3.44 -17.41 11.02
N ASN A 362 3.89 -18.64 11.32
CA ASN A 362 3.90 -19.17 12.67
C ASN A 362 5.30 -18.97 13.25
N ARG A 363 5.43 -18.98 14.59
CA ARG A 363 6.68 -18.77 15.36
C ARG A 363 7.95 -19.42 14.78
N TYR A 364 7.83 -20.51 14.02
CA TYR A 364 8.95 -21.18 13.34
C TYR A 364 9.72 -20.30 12.34
N PHE A 365 9.05 -19.38 11.63
CA PHE A 365 9.73 -18.48 10.69
C PHE A 365 10.61 -17.43 11.38
N ILE A 366 10.30 -17.11 12.64
CA ILE A 366 11.03 -16.16 13.49
C ILE A 366 12.27 -16.83 14.12
N ASN A 367 12.30 -18.17 14.17
CA ASN A 367 13.42 -18.94 14.68
C ASN A 367 14.31 -19.53 13.57
N SER A 368 13.78 -19.71 12.35
CA SER A 368 14.61 -20.07 11.18
C SER A 368 15.45 -18.91 10.65
N SER A 369 15.30 -17.71 11.23
CA SER A 369 16.22 -16.56 11.07
C SER A 369 17.46 -16.66 11.98
N GLY A 370 17.60 -17.74 12.75
CA GLY A 370 18.79 -18.05 13.54
C GLY A 370 19.55 -19.25 12.97
N LEU A 371 20.35 -19.01 11.92
CA LEU A 371 21.72 -19.49 11.66
C LEU A 371 22.20 -18.90 10.33
#